data_AF-A0A0L7LAC0-F1
#
_entry.id   AF-A0A0L7LAC0-F1
#
_cell.length_a   1.000
_cell.length_b   1.000
_cell.length_c   1.000
_cell.angle_alpha   90.00
_cell.angle_beta   90.00
_cell.angle_gamma   90.00
#
_symmetry.space_group_name_H-M   'P 1'
#
loop_
_entity.id
_entity.type
_entity.pdbx_description
1 polymer ?
#
loop_
_entity_poly.entity_id
_entity_poly.type
_entity_poly.pdbx_seq_one_letter_code
_entity_poly.pdbx_strand_id
1 'polypeptide(L)' 'MKLKGYWYTRHSVCASKVKWLCADSRVMTCRALVVTIGRTVIHQHNRHNHPPTLN' A
#
# COMPACT_ATOMS: atom_id res chain seq x y z
N MET A 1 0.14 6.18 3.95
CA MET A 1 -0.80 6.61 2.89
C MET A 1 -2.14 5.94 3.13
N LYS A 2 -3.27 6.65 3.02
CA LYS A 2 -4.61 6.04 3.07
C LYS A 2 -5.16 5.96 1.64
N LEU A 3 -5.65 4.80 1.23
CA LEU A 3 -6.24 4.60 -0.09
C LEU A 3 -7.37 3.58 -0.02
N LYS A 4 -8.57 3.95 -0.49
CA LYS A 4 -9.77 3.09 -0.51
C LYS A 4 -10.08 2.43 0.84
N GLY A 5 -9.88 3.15 1.94
CA GLY A 5 -10.13 2.66 3.31
C GLY A 5 -9.00 1.83 3.92
N TYR A 6 -7.94 1.52 3.18
CA TYR A 6 -6.79 0.78 3.69
C TYR A 6 -5.61 1.70 3.96
N TRP A 7 -4.87 1.37 5.01
CA TRP A 7 -3.60 2.03 5.33
C TRP A 7 -2.45 1.34 4.64
N TYR A 8 -1.51 2.15 4.17
CA TYR A 8 -0.29 1.70 3.53
C TYR A 8 0.93 2.33 4.20
N THR A 9 1.93 1.50 4.47
CA THR A 9 3.22 1.88 5.04
C THR A 9 4.28 1.92 3.94
N ARG A 10 5.26 2.83 4.10
CA ARG A 10 6.35 2.98 3.13
C ARG A 10 7.29 1.79 3.26
N HIS A 11 7.38 0.97 2.22
CA HIS A 11 8.19 -0.25 2.22
C HIS A 11 9.59 0.00 1.65
N SER A 12 9.68 0.64 0.49
CA SER A 12 10.98 0.98 -0.11
C SER A 12 10.89 2.20 -1.03
N VAL A 13 12.02 2.84 -1.25
CA VAL A 13 12.17 3.95 -2.18
C VAL A 13 13.30 3.60 -3.15
N CYS A 14 13.06 3.73 -4.45
CA CYS A 14 14.04 3.49 -5.48
C CYS A 14 13.93 4.59 -6.54
N ALA A 15 14.98 5.41 -6.68
CA ALA A 15 14.96 6.63 -7.46
C ALA A 15 13.73 7.49 -7.08
N SER A 16 12.83 7.75 -8.02
CA SER A 16 11.60 8.51 -7.80
C SER A 16 10.40 7.64 -7.42
N LYS A 17 10.53 6.31 -7.41
CA LYS A 17 9.45 5.36 -7.11
C LYS A 17 9.41 5.02 -5.62
N VAL A 18 8.26 5.21 -4.99
CA VAL A 18 8.00 4.80 -3.62
C VAL A 18 7.06 3.61 -3.63
N LYS A 19 7.50 2.48 -3.08
CA LYS A 19 6.69 1.29 -2.87
C LYS A 19 6.03 1.36 -1.50
N TRP A 20 4.72 1.21 -1.47
CA TRP A 20 3.88 1.16 -0.29
C TRP A 20 3.22 -0.21 -0.20
N LEU A 21 3.27 -0.84 0.97
CA LEU A 21 2.56 -2.08 1.25
C LEU A 21 1.40 -1.80 2.19
N CYS A 22 0.37 -2.65 2.16
CA CYS A 22 -0.68 -2.60 3.17
C CYS A 22 -0.07 -2.64 4.58
N ALA A 23 -0.59 -1.84 5.51
CA ALA A 23 -0.15 -1.85 6.90
C ALA A 23 -0.28 -3.24 7.54
N ASP A 24 -1.32 -3.98 7.14
CA ASP A 24 -1.60 -5.34 7.59
C ASP A 24 -0.87 -6.42 6.76
N SER A 25 0.11 -6.05 5.92
CA SER A 25 0.84 -7.02 5.09
C SER A 25 1.57 -8.08 5.91
N ARG A 26 2.03 -7.74 7.11
CA ARG A 26 2.71 -8.68 8.02
C ARG A 26 1.73 -9.47 8.89
N VAL A 27 0.67 -8.82 9.37
CA VAL A 27 -0.29 -9.43 10.31
C VAL A 27 -1.26 -10.34 9.55
N MET A 28 -1.80 -9.88 8.42
CA MET A 28 -2.79 -10.60 7.62
C MET A 28 -2.17 -11.28 6.40
N THR A 29 -0.84 -11.27 6.24
CA THR A 29 -0.15 -11.72 5.02
C THR A 29 -0.66 -11.04 3.73
N CYS A 30 -1.22 -9.83 3.87
CA CYS A 30 -1.83 -9.09 2.78
C CYS A 30 -0.78 -8.69 1.73
N ARG A 31 -1.10 -8.93 0.46
CA ARG A 31 -0.21 -8.64 -0.69
C ARG A 31 -0.59 -7.36 -1.44
N ALA A 32 -1.44 -6.53 -0.84
CA ALA A 32 -1.81 -5.26 -1.44
C ALA A 32 -0.63 -4.27 -1.42
N LEU A 33 -0.47 -3.59 -2.55
CA LEU A 33 0.72 -2.82 -2.92
C LEU A 33 0.29 -1.59 -3.71
N VAL A 34 0.97 -0.47 -3.46
CA VAL A 34 0.86 0.74 -4.27
C VAL A 34 2.27 1.24 -4.58
N VAL A 35 2.52 1.68 -5.81
CA VAL A 35 3.76 2.36 -6.18
C VAL A 35 3.41 3.75 -6.66
N THR A 36 4.10 4.75 -6.11
CA THR A 36 3.92 6.14 -6.51
C THR A 36 5.21 6.74 -7.03
N ILE A 37 5.10 7.74 -7.91
CA ILE A 37 6.17 8.67 -8.24
C ILE A 37 5.69 10.06 -7.84
N GLY A 38 6.37 10.68 -6.87
CA GLY A 38 5.88 11.92 -6.25
C GLY A 38 4.47 11.73 -5.67
N ARG A 39 3.48 12.46 -6.22
CA ARG A 39 2.07 12.40 -5.82
C ARG A 39 1.20 11.49 -6.71
N THR A 40 1.78 10.92 -7.77
CA THR A 40 1.03 10.13 -8.76
C THR A 40 1.18 8.64 -8.49
N VAL A 41 0.06 7.91 -8.49
CA VAL A 41 0.07 6.43 -8.43
C VAL A 41 0.38 5.89 -9.82
N ILE A 42 1.45 5.11 -9.94
CA ILE A 42 1.88 4.50 -11.21
C ILE A 42 1.58 3.01 -11.29
N HIS A 43 1.38 2.35 -10.15
CA HIS A 43 1.00 0.95 -10.08
C HIS A 43 0.22 0.70 -8.80
N GLN A 44 -0.85 -0.08 -8.88
CA GLN A 44 -1.66 -0.45 -7.72
C GLN A 44 -2.12 -1.90 -7.85
N HIS A 45 -1.74 -2.71 -6.87
CA HIS A 45 -2.30 -4.03 -6.63
C HIS A 45 -3.21 -3.95 -5.42
N ASN A 46 -4.51 -3.70 -5.65
CA ASN A 46 -5.50 -3.45 -4.60
C ASN A 46 -6.27 -4.70 -4.16
N ARG A 47 -5.59 -5.86 -4.11
CA ARG A 47 -6.20 -7.11 -3.66
C ARG A 47 -5.87 -7.35 -2.19
N HIS A 48 -6.86 -7.14 -1.33
CA HIS A 48 -6.78 -7.38 0.11
C HIS A 48 -7.43 -8.72 0.44
N ASN A 49 -6.95 -9.40 1.48
CA ASN A 49 -7.54 -10.65 2.00
C ASN A 49 -8.27 -10.44 3.33
N HIS A 50 -8.46 -9.19 3.74
CA HIS A 50 -9.03 -8.78 5.01
C HIS A 50 -9.92 -7.54 4.77
N PRO A 51 -10.89 -7.28 5.66
CA PRO A 51 -11.67 -6.05 5.62
C PRO A 51 -10.79 -4.82 5.90
N PRO A 52 -11.22 -3.60 5.49
CA PRO A 52 -10.54 -2.37 5.84
C PRO A 52 -10.49 -2.21 7.36
N THR A 53 -9.30 -1.96 7.90
CA THR A 53 -9.10 -1.59 9.30
C THR A 53 -9.70 -0.20 9.50
N LEU A 54 -10.91 -0.17 10.07
CA LEU A 54 -11.57 1.06 10.49
C LEU A 54 -10.82 1.57 11.72
N ASN A 55 -9.94 2.55 11.51
CA ASN A 55 -9.36 3.36 12.58
C ASN A 55 -10.14 4.66 12.67
#